data_AF-A0A2W4WR48-F1
#
_entry.id   AF-A0A2W4WR48-F1
#
_cell.length_a   1.000
_cell.length_b   1.000
_cell.length_c   1.000
_cell.angle_alpha   90.00
_cell.angle_beta   90.00
_cell.angle_gamma   90.00
#
_symmetry.space_group_name_H-M   'P 1'
#
loop_
_entity.id
_entity.type
_entity.pdbx_description
1 polymer ?
#
loop_
_entity_poly.entity_id
_entity_poly.type
_entity_poly.pdbx_seq_one_letter_code
_entity_poly.pdbx_strand_id
1 'polypeptide(L)'
;MKKMIKKLAVEFAITAVTLFVWSLAAESNTEANQATCDFFSEPQRYNTQTRGEVIVIGAQRDRPYRVVIISESQNTLAAIQACILDAFITYSRFGAYIQVGSFDNRGDAETIRQILQKEGFSARVTYGS
;
A
#
# COMPACT_ATOMS: atom_id res chain seq x y z
N MET A 1 -56.73 11.44 35.70
CA MET A 1 -57.74 11.02 34.69
C MET A 1 -58.16 12.24 33.88
N LYS A 2 -58.45 12.04 32.58
CA LYS A 2 -58.82 13.04 31.54
C LYS A 2 -57.64 13.86 30.99
N LYS A 3 -57.52 14.12 29.70
CA LYS A 3 -57.95 13.47 28.45
C LYS A 3 -57.21 14.29 27.39
N MET A 4 -56.59 13.63 26.42
CA MET A 4 -56.16 14.26 25.17
C MET A 4 -57.36 14.95 24.48
N ILE A 5 -57.13 15.99 23.68
CA ILE A 5 -57.30 16.01 22.21
C ILE A 5 -57.35 17.46 21.65
N LYS A 6 -56.39 17.69 20.74
CA LYS A 6 -56.25 18.59 19.57
C LYS A 6 -57.46 19.41 19.05
N LYS A 7 -57.16 20.62 18.53
CA LYS A 7 -57.69 21.21 17.26
C LYS A 7 -56.83 22.44 16.87
N LEU A 8 -56.12 22.42 15.73
CA LEU A 8 -56.44 23.03 14.40
C LEU A 8 -56.59 24.57 14.46
N ALA A 9 -56.07 25.43 13.57
CA ALA A 9 -55.47 25.34 12.23
C ALA A 9 -54.67 26.67 11.95
N VAL A 10 -53.53 26.69 11.24
CA VAL A 10 -53.30 27.04 9.79
C VAL A 10 -53.72 28.51 9.49
N GLU A 11 -52.94 29.50 9.03
CA GLU A 11 -51.97 29.69 7.91
C GLU A 11 -51.04 30.90 8.27
N PHE A 12 -49.78 31.02 7.82
CA PHE A 12 -49.42 31.67 6.55
C PHE A 12 -47.92 31.47 6.21
N ALA A 13 -47.69 31.20 4.92
CA ALA A 13 -46.50 31.52 4.13
C ALA A 13 -45.19 30.71 4.34
N ILE A 14 -44.96 29.87 3.33
CA ILE A 14 -43.77 29.10 3.00
C ILE A 14 -42.73 30.02 2.32
N THR A 15 -41.50 30.09 2.83
CA THR A 15 -40.23 30.39 2.11
C THR A 15 -39.11 30.31 3.16
N ALA A 16 -38.01 29.57 3.05
CA ALA A 16 -37.41 28.85 1.95
C ALA A 16 -36.78 27.54 2.47
N VAL A 17 -36.74 26.59 1.56
CA VAL A 17 -36.18 25.25 1.69
C VAL A 17 -34.67 25.34 1.87
N THR A 18 -34.13 25.10 3.07
CA THR A 18 -32.74 24.63 3.23
C THR A 18 -32.79 23.13 3.50
N LEU A 19 -32.83 22.38 2.39
CA LEU A 19 -32.63 20.94 2.40
C LEU A 19 -31.17 20.64 2.71
N PHE A 20 -30.98 19.75 3.69
CA PHE A 20 -30.04 18.65 3.65
C PHE A 20 -28.54 18.98 3.56
N VAL A 21 -27.87 19.03 4.72
CA VAL A 21 -26.50 18.50 4.81
C VAL A 21 -26.40 17.67 6.10
N TRP A 22 -26.83 16.42 5.99
CA TRP A 22 -26.20 15.37 6.78
C TRP A 22 -24.91 15.06 6.05
N SER A 23 -23.76 15.41 6.62
CA SER A 23 -22.51 14.82 6.20
C SER A 23 -21.63 14.69 7.43
N LEU A 24 -21.67 13.49 8.01
CA LEU A 24 -20.53 12.97 8.75
C LEU A 24 -19.31 13.11 7.82
N ALA A 25 -18.45 14.07 8.09
CA ALA A 25 -17.09 13.99 7.58
C ALA A 25 -16.41 12.89 8.40
N ALA A 26 -16.33 11.71 7.80
CA ALA A 26 -15.54 10.60 8.29
C ALA A 26 -14.10 11.07 8.57
N GLU A 27 -13.54 10.49 9.63
CA GLU A 27 -12.16 10.65 10.07
C GLU A 27 -11.17 10.56 8.90
N SER A 28 -10.39 11.61 8.67
CA SER A 28 -9.13 11.47 7.95
C SER A 28 -8.03 11.07 8.95
N ASN A 29 -8.09 9.84 9.45
CA ASN A 29 -6.88 9.19 9.98
C ASN A 29 -6.00 8.81 8.78
N THR A 30 -5.30 9.79 8.22
CA THR A 30 -4.38 9.61 7.10
C THR A 30 -3.00 10.17 7.45
N GLU A 31 -2.52 9.88 8.65
CA GLU A 31 -1.18 10.29 9.12
C GLU A 31 -0.36 9.13 9.72
N ALA A 32 -0.74 7.89 9.45
CA ALA A 32 0.05 6.72 9.81
C ALA A 32 0.02 5.71 8.65
N ASN A 33 1.00 5.80 7.74
CA ASN A 33 1.45 4.81 6.73
C ASN A 33 1.86 5.44 5.38
N GLN A 34 2.38 6.67 5.36
CA GLN A 34 3.36 7.01 4.33
C GLN A 34 4.70 6.49 4.86
N ALA A 35 5.08 5.26 4.47
CA ALA A 35 6.49 4.93 4.43
C ALA A 35 7.09 5.98 3.50
N THR A 36 7.86 6.91 4.04
CA THR A 36 8.43 8.05 3.32
C THR A 36 9.33 7.48 2.23
N CYS A 37 8.78 7.35 1.03
CA CYS A 37 9.51 6.93 -0.16
C CYS A 37 10.47 8.02 -0.65
N ASP A 38 10.76 9.02 0.18
CA ASP A 38 11.65 10.16 -0.08
C ASP A 38 13.06 9.72 -0.51
N PHE A 39 13.42 8.47 -0.25
CA PHE A 39 14.66 7.85 -0.75
C PHE A 39 14.65 7.57 -2.26
N PHE A 40 13.48 7.46 -2.88
CA PHE A 40 13.31 7.24 -4.31
C PHE A 40 12.67 8.48 -4.92
N SER A 41 13.25 8.97 -6.02
CA SER A 41 12.66 10.10 -6.76
C SER A 41 11.28 9.76 -7.33
N GLU A 42 11.00 8.47 -7.57
CA GLU A 42 9.75 7.95 -8.14
C GLU A 42 9.46 6.54 -7.61
N PRO A 43 8.21 6.05 -7.64
CA PRO A 43 7.89 4.65 -7.32
C PRO A 43 8.62 3.68 -8.26
N GLN A 44 9.28 2.68 -7.68
CA GLN A 44 10.16 1.78 -8.40
C GLN A 44 9.44 0.52 -8.88
N ARG A 45 9.95 -0.05 -9.98
CA ARG A 45 9.49 -1.34 -10.54
C ARG A 45 10.68 -2.26 -10.78
N TYR A 46 10.94 -3.18 -9.85
CA TYR A 46 12.11 -4.05 -9.87
C TYR A 46 11.81 -5.52 -10.20
N ASN A 47 10.53 -5.90 -10.27
CA ASN A 47 10.07 -7.27 -10.55
C ASN A 47 9.14 -7.34 -11.77
N THR A 48 8.99 -6.25 -12.52
CA THR A 48 8.16 -6.18 -13.73
C THR A 48 8.98 -6.57 -14.96
N GLN A 49 8.47 -7.52 -15.74
CA GLN A 49 9.04 -7.97 -17.02
C GLN A 49 7.95 -7.96 -18.09
N THR A 50 8.20 -7.37 -19.26
CA THR A 50 7.28 -7.45 -20.40
C THR A 50 7.67 -8.64 -21.28
N ARG A 51 6.73 -9.55 -21.54
CA ARG A 51 6.92 -10.70 -22.43
C ARG A 51 5.87 -10.69 -23.52
N GLY A 52 6.24 -10.21 -24.70
CA GLY A 52 5.29 -9.95 -25.78
C GLY A 52 4.26 -8.90 -25.35
N GLU A 53 2.98 -9.27 -25.34
CA GLU A 53 1.87 -8.39 -24.96
C GLU A 53 1.48 -8.48 -23.47
N VAL A 54 2.21 -9.26 -22.66
CA VAL A 54 1.86 -9.51 -21.26
C VAL A 54 2.89 -8.88 -20.31
N ILE A 55 2.38 -8.24 -19.25
CA ILE A 55 3.19 -7.76 -18.11
C ILE A 55 3.23 -8.86 -17.05
N VAL A 56 4.43 -9.30 -16.70
CA VAL A 56 4.68 -10.34 -15.68
C VAL A 56 5.32 -9.69 -14.46
N ILE A 57 4.70 -9.87 -13.30
CA ILE A 57 5.31 -9.54 -12.00
C ILE A 57 5.85 -10.84 -11.41
N GLY A 58 7.14 -10.88 -11.09
CA GLY A 58 7.75 -12.04 -10.47
C GLY A 58 9.26 -11.98 -10.39
N ALA A 59 9.84 -13.07 -9.92
CA ALA A 59 11.28 -13.22 -9.90
C ALA A 59 11.87 -13.24 -11.32
N GLN A 60 12.76 -12.29 -11.58
CA GLN A 60 13.40 -12.11 -12.87
C GLN A 60 14.53 -13.15 -13.01
N ARG A 61 14.47 -14.04 -14.00
CA ARG A 61 15.43 -15.15 -14.15
C ARG A 61 16.82 -14.70 -14.62
N ASP A 62 16.85 -13.59 -15.34
CA ASP A 62 18.03 -12.90 -15.85
C ASP A 62 18.75 -12.08 -14.77
N ARG A 63 18.11 -11.85 -13.61
CA ARG A 63 18.62 -11.00 -12.54
C ARG A 63 18.88 -11.82 -11.27
N PRO A 64 20.12 -12.26 -11.02
CA PRO A 64 20.38 -13.27 -9.99
C PRO A 64 20.34 -12.70 -8.57
N TYR A 65 20.54 -11.40 -8.37
CA TYR A 65 20.54 -10.80 -7.03
C TYR A 65 19.15 -10.33 -6.66
N ARG A 66 18.63 -10.81 -5.53
CA ARG A 66 17.28 -10.49 -5.06
C ARG A 66 17.32 -9.85 -3.70
N VAL A 67 16.55 -8.78 -3.53
CA VAL A 67 16.30 -8.18 -2.22
C VAL A 67 14.99 -8.74 -1.68
N VAL A 68 15.04 -9.30 -0.49
CA VAL A 68 13.90 -9.94 0.19
C VAL A 68 13.75 -9.42 1.60
N ILE A 69 12.51 -9.37 2.10
CA ILE A 69 12.19 -9.10 3.51
C ILE A 69 11.55 -10.36 4.08
N ILE A 70 12.09 -10.85 5.20
CA ILE A 70 11.55 -12.04 5.88
C ILE A 70 10.31 -11.63 6.67
N SER A 71 9.17 -11.56 6.00
CA SER A 71 7.86 -11.23 6.55
C SER A 71 6.77 -11.77 5.63
N GLU A 72 5.65 -12.19 6.22
CA GLU A 72 4.41 -12.55 5.52
C GLU A 72 3.28 -11.53 5.77
N SER A 73 3.59 -10.45 6.48
CA SER A 73 2.63 -9.44 6.88
C SER A 73 2.17 -8.61 5.68
N GLN A 74 0.86 -8.57 5.46
CA GLN A 74 0.25 -7.72 4.44
C GLN A 74 0.47 -6.23 4.72
N ASN A 75 0.56 -5.84 5.99
CA ASN A 75 0.88 -4.45 6.35
C ASN A 75 2.30 -4.08 5.94
N THR A 76 3.26 -5.01 6.12
CA THR A 76 4.63 -4.82 5.64
C THR A 76 4.67 -4.76 4.11
N LEU A 77 3.92 -5.63 3.42
CA LEU A 77 3.83 -5.57 1.97
C LEU A 77 3.27 -4.22 1.49
N ALA A 78 2.17 -3.76 2.07
CA ALA A 78 1.55 -2.48 1.70
C ALA A 78 2.50 -1.30 1.91
N ALA A 79 3.25 -1.29 3.02
CA ALA A 79 4.27 -0.27 3.27
C ALA A 79 5.37 -0.26 2.21
N ILE A 80 5.84 -1.44 1.78
CA ILE A 80 6.85 -1.55 0.71
C ILE A 80 6.27 -1.17 -0.65
N GLN A 81 5.04 -1.56 -0.94
CA GLN A 81 4.35 -1.27 -2.20
C GLN A 81 4.08 0.22 -2.40
N ALA A 82 4.06 1.02 -1.33
CA ALA A 82 4.03 2.48 -1.45
C ALA A 82 5.24 3.02 -2.24
N CYS A 83 6.41 2.37 -2.12
CA CYS A 83 7.64 2.79 -2.78
C CYS A 83 8.04 1.90 -3.97
N ILE A 84 7.70 0.62 -3.91
CA ILE A 84 8.13 -0.40 -4.87
C ILE A 84 6.88 -1.18 -5.30
N LEU A 85 6.25 -0.67 -6.36
CA LEU A 85 4.88 -1.03 -6.77
C LEU A 85 4.72 -2.51 -7.11
N ASP A 86 5.79 -3.15 -7.55
CA ASP A 86 5.81 -4.55 -7.96
C ASP A 86 6.50 -5.47 -6.94
N ALA A 87 6.59 -5.05 -5.68
CA ALA A 87 6.89 -5.95 -4.58
C ALA A 87 5.73 -6.93 -4.34
N PHE A 88 6.05 -8.19 -4.03
CA PHE A 88 5.05 -9.24 -3.85
C PHE A 88 5.48 -10.25 -2.79
N ILE A 89 4.50 -10.89 -2.13
CA ILE A 89 4.76 -12.03 -1.25
C ILE A 89 4.94 -13.29 -2.09
N THR A 90 5.93 -14.09 -1.73
CA THR A 90 6.19 -15.39 -2.33
C THR A 90 6.72 -16.36 -1.27
N TYR A 91 6.92 -17.61 -1.65
CA TYR A 91 7.25 -18.69 -0.73
C TYR A 91 8.54 -19.40 -1.14
N SER A 92 9.28 -19.88 -0.14
CA SER A 92 10.40 -20.79 -0.31
C SER A 92 10.27 -21.95 0.67
N ARG A 93 11.20 -22.90 0.62
CA ARG A 93 11.35 -23.95 1.63
C ARG A 93 11.54 -23.43 3.06
N PHE A 94 11.91 -22.16 3.23
CA PHE A 94 12.15 -21.54 4.54
C PHE A 94 10.99 -20.67 5.03
N GLY A 95 9.86 -20.69 4.33
CA GLY A 95 8.68 -19.87 4.66
C GLY A 95 8.42 -18.77 3.63
N ALA A 96 7.39 -17.97 3.93
CA ALA A 96 7.01 -16.83 3.10
C ALA A 96 7.96 -15.65 3.32
N TYR A 97 8.11 -14.85 2.28
CA TYR A 97 8.88 -13.63 2.31
C TYR A 97 8.33 -12.64 1.27
N ILE A 98 8.62 -11.36 1.47
CA ILE A 98 8.32 -10.33 0.48
C ILE A 98 9.54 -10.22 -0.43
N GLN A 99 9.34 -10.48 -1.72
CA GLN A 99 10.32 -10.15 -2.74
C GLN A 99 10.17 -8.68 -3.11
N VAL A 100 11.22 -7.90 -2.84
CA VAL A 100 11.25 -6.46 -3.07
C VAL A 100 11.70 -6.16 -4.50
N GLY A 101 12.78 -6.79 -4.96
CA GLY A 101 13.35 -6.49 -6.27
C GLY A 101 14.36 -7.51 -6.74
N SER A 102 14.57 -7.55 -8.07
CA SER A 102 15.58 -8.37 -8.72
C SER A 102 16.56 -7.49 -9.51
N PHE A 103 17.86 -7.75 -9.35
CA PHE A 103 18.95 -6.91 -9.82
C PHE A 103 20.04 -7.73 -10.52
N ASP A 104 20.64 -7.14 -11.55
CA ASP A 104 21.77 -7.73 -12.29
C ASP A 104 23.07 -7.65 -11.50
N ASN A 105 23.23 -6.56 -10.73
CA ASN A 105 24.42 -6.29 -9.95
C ASN A 105 24.15 -6.42 -8.44
N ARG A 106 25.08 -7.07 -7.73
CA ARG A 106 25.01 -7.21 -6.27
C ARG A 106 25.05 -5.87 -5.54
N GLY A 107 25.81 -4.91 -6.06
CA GLY A 107 25.96 -3.56 -5.49
C GLY A 107 24.64 -2.82 -5.45
N ASP A 108 23.85 -2.88 -6.53
CA ASP A 108 22.53 -2.25 -6.60
C ASP A 108 21.57 -2.88 -5.58
N ALA A 109 21.54 -4.22 -5.53
CA ALA A 109 20.74 -4.94 -4.53
C ALA A 109 21.12 -4.58 -3.09
N GLU A 110 22.42 -4.40 -2.83
CA GLU A 110 22.95 -4.03 -1.53
C GLU A 110 22.58 -2.59 -1.14
N THR A 111 22.60 -1.65 -2.08
CA THR A 111 22.09 -0.28 -1.86
C THR A 111 20.64 -0.30 -1.42
N ILE A 112 19.77 -1.02 -2.14
CA ILE A 112 18.35 -1.15 -1.78
C ILE A 112 18.18 -1.82 -0.41
N ARG A 113 18.93 -2.88 -0.14
CA ARG A 113 18.92 -3.55 1.17
C ARG A 113 19.27 -2.58 2.31
N GLN A 114 20.28 -1.73 2.12
CA GLN A 114 20.70 -0.75 3.13
C GLN A 114 19.66 0.32 3.37
N ILE A 115 19.01 0.83 2.30
CA ILE A 115 17.89 1.78 2.43
C ILE A 115 16.77 1.15 3.27
N LEU A 116 16.33 -0.05 2.92
CA LEU A 116 15.27 -0.74 3.65
C LEU A 116 15.62 -1.05 5.11
N GLN A 117 16.88 -1.38 5.39
CA GLN A 117 17.34 -1.62 6.76
C GLN A 117 17.34 -0.34 7.60
N LYS A 118 17.67 0.82 7.01
CA LYS A 118 17.59 2.12 7.68
C LYS A 118 16.14 2.46 8.07
N GLU A 119 15.19 2.06 7.25
CA GLU A 119 13.75 2.17 7.51
C GLU A 119 13.20 1.09 8.46
N GLY A 120 14.05 0.25 9.02
CA GLY A 120 13.66 -0.77 10.02
C GLY A 120 13.14 -2.08 9.44
N PHE A 121 13.19 -2.28 8.11
CA PHE A 121 12.82 -3.56 7.52
C PHE A 121 13.96 -4.58 7.63
N SER A 122 13.62 -5.84 7.93
CA SER A 122 14.58 -6.96 7.95
C SER A 122 14.91 -7.44 6.54
N ALA A 123 15.53 -6.56 5.75
CA ALA A 123 15.90 -6.81 4.36
C ALA A 123 17.21 -7.59 4.24
N ARG A 124 17.29 -8.48 3.25
CA ARG A 124 18.45 -9.33 2.94
C ARG A 124 18.66 -9.40 1.43
N VAL A 125 19.92 -9.46 1.01
CA VAL A 125 20.29 -9.81 -0.36
C VAL A 125 20.47 -11.33 -0.43
N THR A 126 19.83 -11.94 -1.41
CA THR A 126 19.95 -13.36 -1.72
C THR A 126 20.40 -13.53 -3.17
N TYR A 127 21.01 -14.67 -3.46
CA TYR A 127 21.36 -15.07 -4.82
C TYR A 127 20.36 -16.15 -5.26
N GLY A 128 19.60 -15.87 -6.30
CA GLY A 128 18.65 -16.77 -6.91
C GLY A 128 19.20 -17.35 -8.20
N SER A 129 19.30 -18.68 -8.25
CA SER A 129 19.45 -19.46 -9.50
C SER A 129 18.09 -19.75 -10.12
#